data_AF-A0A1Y6ELA4-F1
#
_entry.id   AF-A0A1Y6ELA4-F1
#
_cell.length_a   1.000
_cell.length_b   1.000
_cell.length_c   1.000
_cell.angle_alpha   90.00
_cell.angle_beta   90.00
_cell.angle_gamma   90.00
#
_symmetry.space_group_name_H-M   'P 1'
#
loop_
_entity.id
_entity.type
_entity.pdbx_description
1 polymer ?
#
loop_
_entity_poly.entity_id
_entity_poly.type
_entity_poly.pdbx_seq_one_letter_code
_entity_poly.pdbx_strand_id
1 'polypeptide(L)'
;MQELQDIIAAPPASWWPPAPGWWLLAFVVVAGTAIIGYYSWRHWQRGRIKRFALAQLKHMQQPQVDAITLLLKQAALGYFPRERIAALSGSQWQQFLLETMPAKQRSRWHSELEHIMASMYHATKNPELARSYYNFAHTWLVTALPPQHGVQESL
;
A
#
# COMPACT_ATOMS: atom_id res chain seq x y z
N MET A 1 76.90 3.69 -42.62
CA MET A 1 75.49 3.89 -43.02
C MET A 1 74.65 3.24 -41.95
N GLN A 2 73.86 4.05 -41.25
CA GLN A 2 73.17 3.73 -39.99
C GLN A 2 72.13 2.61 -40.16
N GLU A 3 72.22 1.57 -39.32
CA GLU A 3 71.14 0.60 -39.12
C GLU A 3 69.97 1.28 -38.39
N LEU A 4 68.78 1.20 -38.99
CA LEU A 4 67.53 1.67 -38.42
C LEU A 4 67.07 0.69 -37.34
N GLN A 5 67.17 1.12 -36.09
CA GLN A 5 66.60 0.39 -34.96
C GLN A 5 65.09 0.25 -35.13
N ASP A 6 64.66 -1.00 -35.20
CA ASP A 6 63.28 -1.44 -35.20
C ASP A 6 62.58 -0.95 -33.91
N ILE A 7 61.76 0.09 -34.03
CA ILE A 7 60.98 0.60 -32.90
C ILE A 7 59.82 -0.37 -32.70
N ILE A 8 60.01 -1.31 -31.76
CA ILE A 8 58.92 -2.14 -31.25
C ILE A 8 57.89 -1.19 -30.62
N ALA A 9 56.82 -0.88 -31.34
CA ALA A 9 55.71 -0.13 -30.81
C ALA A 9 55.10 -0.91 -29.63
N ALA A 10 55.07 -0.29 -28.45
CA ALA A 10 54.45 -0.89 -27.28
C ALA A 10 53.02 -1.33 -27.65
N PRO A 11 52.61 -2.58 -27.31
CA PRO A 11 51.27 -3.05 -27.62
C PRO A 11 50.26 -2.04 -27.06
N PRO A 12 49.20 -1.68 -27.82
CA PRO A 12 48.22 -0.71 -27.37
C PRO A 12 47.70 -1.16 -26.01
N ALA A 13 47.81 -0.29 -25.01
CA ALA A 13 47.38 -0.56 -23.66
C ALA A 13 45.96 -1.13 -23.73
N SER A 14 45.86 -2.44 -23.56
CA SER A 14 44.58 -3.13 -23.56
C SER A 14 43.86 -2.60 -22.33
N TRP A 15 42.87 -1.75 -22.58
CA TRP A 15 42.04 -1.01 -21.64
C TRP A 15 41.06 -1.98 -20.93
N TRP A 16 41.55 -3.17 -20.61
CA TRP A 16 40.84 -4.34 -20.14
C TRP A 16 41.69 -5.07 -19.07
N PRO A 17 41.11 -5.56 -17.98
CA PRO A 17 39.71 -5.45 -17.59
C PRO A 17 39.47 -4.16 -16.81
N PRO A 18 38.27 -3.55 -16.89
CA PRO A 18 37.90 -2.57 -15.88
C PRO A 18 38.12 -3.23 -14.52
N ALA A 19 38.99 -2.63 -13.69
CA ALA A 19 39.37 -3.19 -12.41
C ALA A 19 38.09 -3.70 -11.69
N PRO A 20 38.09 -4.89 -11.07
CA PRO A 20 36.89 -5.58 -10.59
C PRO A 20 35.96 -4.74 -9.68
N GLY A 21 36.44 -3.62 -9.14
CA GLY A 21 35.62 -2.63 -8.43
C GLY A 21 34.52 -1.93 -9.25
N TRP A 22 34.61 -1.86 -10.58
CA TRP A 22 33.52 -1.29 -11.40
C TRP A 22 32.28 -2.19 -11.43
N TRP A 23 32.47 -3.51 -11.36
CA TRP A 23 31.36 -4.45 -11.23
C TRP A 23 30.65 -4.28 -9.89
N LEU A 24 31.41 -4.01 -8.82
CA LEU A 24 30.83 -3.68 -7.52
C LEU A 24 30.02 -2.37 -7.59
N LEU A 25 30.56 -1.33 -8.25
CA LEU A 25 29.85 -0.06 -8.44
C LEU A 25 28.58 -0.24 -9.29
N ALA A 26 28.65 -0.98 -10.39
CA ALA A 26 27.51 -1.29 -11.23
C ALA A 26 26.44 -2.08 -10.45
N PHE A 27 26.85 -3.06 -9.63
CA PHE A 27 25.94 -3.81 -8.77
C PHE A 27 25.24 -2.92 -7.75
N VAL A 28 25.98 -2.02 -7.09
CA VAL A 28 25.41 -1.05 -6.13
C VAL A 28 24.42 -0.12 -6.82
N VAL A 29 24.73 0.38 -8.02
CA VAL A 29 23.83 1.24 -8.80
C VAL A 29 22.56 0.48 -9.20
N VAL A 30 22.69 -0.75 -9.71
CA VAL A 30 21.54 -1.57 -10.10
C VAL A 30 20.66 -1.89 -8.88
N ALA A 31 21.27 -2.31 -7.77
CA ALA A 31 20.57 -2.58 -6.53
C ALA A 31 19.87 -1.33 -5.99
N GLY A 32 20.55 -0.19 -5.97
CA GLY A 32 19.99 1.10 -5.55
C GLY A 32 18.79 1.50 -6.41
N THR A 33 18.91 1.41 -7.73
CA THR A 33 17.80 1.72 -8.65
C THR A 33 16.62 0.76 -8.47
N ALA A 34 16.88 -0.53 -8.27
CA ALA A 34 15.84 -1.52 -8.00
C ALA A 34 15.12 -1.25 -6.67
N ILE A 35 15.86 -0.89 -5.62
CA ILE A 35 15.31 -0.52 -4.32
C ILE A 35 14.44 0.73 -4.46
N ILE A 36 14.97 1.81 -5.04
CA ILE A 36 14.23 3.07 -5.23
C ILE A 36 12.99 2.85 -6.10
N GLY A 37 13.11 2.07 -7.17
CA GLY A 37 12.00 1.70 -8.04
C GLY A 37 10.93 0.90 -7.31
N TYR A 38 11.32 -0.08 -6.49
CA TYR A 38 10.41 -0.88 -5.67
C TYR A 38 9.65 -0.01 -4.66
N TYR A 39 10.36 0.83 -3.90
CA TYR A 39 9.73 1.74 -2.93
C TYR A 39 8.81 2.74 -3.63
N SER A 40 9.26 3.36 -4.72
CA SER A 40 8.46 4.31 -5.49
C SER A 40 7.20 3.66 -6.06
N TRP A 41 7.32 2.45 -6.62
CA TRP A 41 6.17 1.70 -7.13
C TRP A 41 5.18 1.36 -6.02
N ARG A 42 5.67 0.96 -4.84
CA ARG A 42 4.84 0.69 -3.66
C ARG A 42 4.12 1.95 -3.17
N HIS A 43 4.79 3.10 -3.17
CA HIS A 43 4.18 4.40 -2.84
C HIS A 43 3.10 4.80 -3.86
N TRP A 44 3.37 4.62 -5.16
CA TRP A 44 2.42 4.92 -6.23
C TRP A 44 1.19 4.01 -6.20
N GLN A 45 1.39 2.71 -5.97
CA GLN A 45 0.30 1.74 -5.84
C GLN A 45 -0.63 2.08 -4.68
N ARG A 46 -0.09 2.45 -3.53
CA ARG A 46 -0.87 2.89 -2.36
C ARG A 46 -1.83 4.03 -2.76
N GLY A 47 -1.31 5.09 -3.40
CA GLY A 47 -2.14 6.20 -3.88
C GLY A 47 -3.25 5.78 -4.85
N ARG A 48 -2.96 4.83 -5.76
CA ARG A 48 -3.95 4.29 -6.70
C ARG A 48 -5.04 3.48 -6.00
N ILE A 49 -4.70 2.64 -5.03
CA ILE A 49 -5.67 1.80 -4.30
C ILE A 49 -6.70 2.66 -3.58
N LYS A 50 -6.27 3.72 -2.88
CA LYS A 50 -7.19 4.66 -2.21
C LYS A 50 -8.13 5.34 -3.22
N ARG A 51 -7.58 5.85 -4.32
CA ARG A 51 -8.36 6.51 -5.37
C ARG A 51 -9.37 5.55 -6.02
N PHE A 52 -8.94 4.32 -6.29
CA PHE A 52 -9.77 3.28 -6.87
C PHE A 52 -10.91 2.86 -5.92
N ALA A 53 -10.61 2.66 -4.63
CA ALA A 53 -11.62 2.34 -3.63
C ALA A 53 -12.65 3.48 -3.49
N LEU A 54 -12.21 4.74 -3.43
CA LEU A 54 -13.12 5.89 -3.40
C LEU A 54 -13.97 6.01 -4.67
N ALA A 55 -13.39 5.75 -5.84
CA ALA A 55 -14.12 5.78 -7.10
C ALA A 55 -15.18 4.68 -7.15
N GLN A 56 -14.83 3.44 -6.75
CA GLN A 56 -15.79 2.34 -6.66
C GLN A 56 -16.92 2.65 -5.67
N LEU A 57 -16.58 3.18 -4.49
CA LEU A 57 -17.57 3.56 -3.49
C LEU A 57 -18.57 4.55 -4.10
N LYS A 58 -18.10 5.61 -4.78
CA LYS A 58 -18.97 6.60 -5.45
C LYS A 58 -19.85 6.03 -6.56
N HIS A 59 -19.41 4.98 -7.25
CA HIS A 59 -20.21 4.34 -8.31
C HIS A 59 -21.27 3.38 -7.78
N MET A 60 -21.26 3.03 -6.49
CA MET A 60 -22.31 2.20 -5.90
C MET A 60 -23.62 2.99 -5.80
N GLN A 61 -24.49 2.83 -6.79
CA GLN A 61 -25.82 3.45 -6.82
C GLN A 61 -26.74 2.90 -5.70
N GLN A 62 -26.57 1.62 -5.36
CA GLN A 62 -27.25 0.97 -4.25
C GLN A 62 -26.19 0.45 -3.28
N PRO A 63 -25.76 1.26 -2.30
CA PRO A 63 -24.79 0.82 -1.32
C PRO A 63 -25.36 -0.39 -0.57
N GLN A 64 -24.61 -1.49 -0.59
CA GLN A 64 -24.88 -2.67 0.21
C GLN A 64 -23.76 -2.83 1.22
N VAL A 65 -24.13 -3.25 2.42
CA VAL A 65 -23.21 -3.47 3.53
C VAL A 65 -22.07 -4.42 3.17
N ASP A 66 -22.40 -5.52 2.51
CA ASP A 66 -21.42 -6.54 2.10
C ASP A 66 -20.45 -6.01 1.05
N ALA A 67 -20.97 -5.29 0.06
CA ALA A 67 -20.16 -4.67 -1.00
C ALA A 67 -19.20 -3.61 -0.43
N ILE A 68 -19.67 -2.78 0.50
CA ILE A 68 -18.83 -1.79 1.18
C ILE A 68 -17.77 -2.47 2.05
N THR A 69 -18.14 -3.53 2.78
CA THR A 69 -17.20 -4.29 3.62
C THR A 69 -16.12 -4.95 2.79
N LEU A 70 -16.49 -5.58 1.67
CA LEU A 70 -15.55 -6.16 0.72
C LEU A 70 -14.60 -5.09 0.16
N LEU A 71 -15.13 -3.93 -0.21
CA LEU A 71 -14.32 -2.82 -0.72
C LEU A 71 -13.33 -2.29 0.31
N LEU A 72 -13.73 -2.15 1.58
CA LEU A 72 -12.85 -1.75 2.67
C LEU A 72 -11.76 -2.80 2.93
N LYS A 73 -12.11 -4.10 2.90
CA LYS A 73 -11.13 -5.19 3.01
C LYS A 73 -10.13 -5.17 1.85
N GLN A 74 -10.59 -4.98 0.62
CA GLN A 74 -9.73 -4.84 -0.56
C GLN A 74 -8.80 -3.63 -0.44
N ALA A 75 -9.31 -2.49 0.04
CA ALA A 75 -8.48 -1.32 0.30
C ALA A 75 -7.44 -1.61 1.40
N ALA A 76 -7.82 -2.28 2.49
CA ALA A 76 -6.92 -2.65 3.58
C ALA A 76 -5.80 -3.61 3.12
N LEU A 77 -6.11 -4.59 2.27
CA LEU A 77 -5.12 -5.52 1.70
C LEU A 77 -4.02 -4.82 0.88
N GLY A 78 -4.29 -3.62 0.37
CA GLY A 78 -3.30 -2.80 -0.32
C GLY A 78 -2.27 -2.12 0.60
N TYR A 79 -2.55 -2.08 1.90
CA TYR A 79 -1.76 -1.32 2.88
C TYR A 79 -1.28 -2.16 4.08
N PHE A 80 -1.92 -3.30 4.35
CA PHE A 80 -1.65 -4.19 5.49
C PHE A 80 -1.40 -5.64 5.03
N PRO A 81 -0.71 -6.47 5.84
CA PRO A 81 -0.43 -7.87 5.50
C PRO A 81 -1.70 -8.68 5.25
N ARG A 82 -1.67 -9.55 4.23
CA ARG A 82 -2.84 -10.33 3.82
C ARG A 82 -3.24 -11.34 4.90
N GLU A 83 -2.30 -11.97 5.60
CA GLU A 83 -2.63 -12.97 6.61
C GLU A 83 -3.51 -12.38 7.71
N ARG A 84 -3.21 -11.15 8.12
CA ARG A 84 -3.96 -10.43 9.15
C ARG A 84 -5.36 -10.10 8.67
N ILE A 85 -5.50 -9.41 7.54
CA ILE A 85 -6.80 -8.95 7.05
C ILE A 85 -7.75 -10.11 6.73
N ALA A 86 -7.23 -11.23 6.22
CA ALA A 86 -8.03 -12.41 5.91
C ALA A 86 -8.64 -13.06 7.16
N ALA A 87 -7.96 -13.00 8.31
CA ALA A 87 -8.46 -13.53 9.58
C ALA A 87 -9.52 -12.61 10.24
N LEU A 88 -9.60 -11.33 9.86
CA LEU A 88 -10.50 -10.37 10.51
C LEU A 88 -11.96 -10.55 10.06
N SER A 89 -12.82 -10.88 11.02
CA SER A 89 -14.27 -10.96 10.87
C SER A 89 -15.01 -10.38 12.09
N GLY A 90 -16.24 -9.89 11.87
CA GLY A 90 -17.10 -9.40 12.94
C GLY A 90 -16.45 -8.29 13.79
N SER A 91 -16.38 -8.52 15.11
CA SER A 91 -15.83 -7.56 16.07
C SER A 91 -14.35 -7.23 15.84
N GLN A 92 -13.54 -8.21 15.39
CA GLN A 92 -12.12 -7.99 15.09
C GLN A 92 -11.94 -7.03 13.90
N TRP A 93 -12.84 -7.12 12.91
CA TRP A 93 -12.84 -6.21 11.78
C TRP A 93 -13.22 -4.78 12.22
N GLN A 94 -14.22 -4.64 13.09
CA GLN A 94 -14.58 -3.36 13.69
C GLN A 94 -13.41 -2.73 14.45
N GLN A 95 -12.75 -3.52 15.31
CA GLN A 95 -11.62 -3.03 16.09
C GLN A 95 -10.49 -2.54 15.19
N PHE A 96 -10.15 -3.31 14.15
CA PHE A 96 -9.16 -2.91 13.15
C PHE A 96 -9.50 -1.57 12.46
N LEU A 97 -10.75 -1.39 12.04
CA LEU A 97 -11.19 -0.14 11.41
C LEU A 97 -11.05 1.06 12.35
N LEU A 98 -11.34 0.88 13.64
CA LEU A 98 -11.20 1.92 14.66
C LEU A 98 -9.73 2.20 15.01
N GLU A 99 -8.90 1.18 15.12
CA GLU A 99 -7.47 1.30 15.43
C GLU A 99 -6.72 2.05 14.32
N THR A 100 -7.07 1.78 13.06
CA THR A 100 -6.49 2.44 11.88
C THR A 100 -6.94 3.89 11.69
N MET A 101 -7.98 4.34 12.40
CA MET A 101 -8.41 5.74 12.39
C MET A 101 -7.63 6.63 13.38
N PRO A 102 -7.55 7.94 13.11
CA PRO A 102 -7.10 8.92 14.09
C PRO A 102 -7.96 8.89 15.38
N ALA A 103 -7.33 9.04 16.55
CA ALA A 103 -7.99 8.95 17.85
C ALA A 103 -9.24 9.85 17.99
N LYS A 104 -9.19 11.08 17.43
CA LYS A 104 -10.32 12.01 17.43
C LYS A 104 -11.55 11.46 16.68
N GLN A 105 -11.34 10.71 15.61
CA GLN A 105 -12.42 10.09 14.83
C GLN A 105 -12.87 8.76 15.43
N ARG A 106 -11.94 8.00 16.01
CA ARG A 106 -12.23 6.74 16.70
C ARG A 106 -13.36 6.90 17.72
N SER A 107 -13.23 7.86 18.64
CA SER A 107 -14.25 8.09 19.67
C SER A 107 -15.60 8.50 19.09
N ARG A 108 -15.61 9.27 17.99
CA ARG A 108 -16.84 9.72 17.32
C ARG A 108 -17.60 8.55 16.67
N TRP A 109 -16.87 7.64 16.05
CA TRP A 109 -17.48 6.54 15.27
C TRP A 109 -17.62 5.25 16.07
N HIS A 110 -17.07 5.16 17.29
CA HIS A 110 -17.08 3.94 18.09
C HIS A 110 -18.50 3.39 18.31
N SER A 111 -19.39 4.20 18.88
CA SER A 111 -20.78 3.81 19.17
C SER A 111 -21.59 3.55 17.91
N GLU A 112 -21.41 4.38 16.88
CA GLU A 112 -22.14 4.28 15.62
C GLU A 112 -21.76 2.99 14.88
N LEU A 113 -20.46 2.69 14.80
CA LEU A 113 -19.98 1.49 14.12
C LEU A 113 -20.36 0.22 14.87
N GLU A 114 -20.34 0.24 16.19
CA GLU A 114 -20.81 -0.88 17.01
C GLU A 114 -22.28 -1.17 16.73
N HIS A 115 -23.13 -0.14 16.70
CA HIS A 115 -24.54 -0.30 16.37
C HIS A 115 -24.74 -0.83 14.95
N ILE A 116 -24.03 -0.28 13.96
CA ILE A 116 -24.08 -0.75 12.58
C ILE A 116 -23.65 -2.22 12.50
N MET A 117 -22.49 -2.59 13.06
CA MET A 117 -21.98 -3.98 13.01
C MET A 117 -22.92 -4.96 13.72
N ALA A 118 -23.49 -4.60 14.86
CA ALA A 118 -24.47 -5.41 15.57
C ALA A 118 -25.75 -5.63 14.73
N SER A 119 -26.20 -4.59 14.03
CA SER A 119 -27.38 -4.66 13.17
C SER A 119 -27.12 -5.33 11.81
N MET A 120 -25.86 -5.44 11.36
CA MET A 120 -25.49 -6.25 10.18
C MET A 120 -25.83 -7.73 10.35
N TYR A 121 -25.74 -8.26 11.57
CA TYR A 121 -26.06 -9.65 11.88
C TYR A 121 -27.57 -9.97 11.77
N HIS A 122 -28.44 -8.96 11.90
CA HIS A 122 -29.89 -9.16 11.94
C HIS A 122 -30.65 -8.53 10.77
N ALA A 123 -30.12 -7.50 10.09
CA ALA A 123 -30.86 -6.74 9.08
C ALA A 123 -29.98 -6.14 7.96
N THR A 124 -29.24 -6.99 7.24
CA THR A 124 -28.31 -6.59 6.15
C THR A 124 -28.97 -5.83 4.98
N LYS A 125 -30.30 -5.92 4.82
CA LYS A 125 -31.06 -5.26 3.74
C LYS A 125 -31.59 -3.85 4.06
N ASN A 126 -31.26 -3.29 5.22
CA ASN A 126 -31.75 -1.95 5.58
C ASN A 126 -30.99 -0.85 4.81
N PRO A 127 -31.65 -0.07 3.92
CA PRO A 127 -30.99 0.94 3.10
C PRO A 127 -30.43 2.12 3.92
N GLU A 128 -31.02 2.44 5.07
CA GLU A 128 -30.51 3.52 5.94
C GLU A 128 -29.17 3.12 6.57
N LEU A 129 -29.09 1.89 7.05
CA LEU A 129 -27.87 1.32 7.61
C LEU A 129 -26.74 1.28 6.59
N ALA A 130 -27.05 0.88 5.35
CA ALA A 130 -26.07 0.88 4.27
C ALA A 130 -25.57 2.30 3.95
N ARG A 131 -26.42 3.33 4.10
CA ARG A 131 -26.05 4.73 3.89
C ARG A 131 -25.18 5.29 5.01
N SER A 132 -25.47 4.96 6.27
CA SER A 132 -24.59 5.29 7.40
C SER A 132 -23.23 4.62 7.26
N TYR A 133 -23.20 3.34 6.87
CA TYR A 133 -21.96 2.61 6.64
C TYR A 133 -21.18 3.14 5.43
N TYR A 134 -21.86 3.60 4.38
CA TYR A 134 -21.23 4.30 3.26
C TYR A 134 -20.48 5.56 3.71
N ASN A 135 -21.12 6.39 4.55
CA ASN A 135 -20.50 7.62 5.08
C ASN A 135 -19.28 7.30 5.95
N PHE A 136 -19.39 6.26 6.76
CA PHE A 136 -18.26 5.74 7.52
C PHE A 136 -17.12 5.30 6.60
N ALA A 137 -17.41 4.47 5.59
CA ALA A 137 -16.42 3.93 4.67
C ALA A 137 -15.69 5.04 3.89
N HIS A 138 -16.43 6.05 3.43
CA HIS A 138 -15.84 7.23 2.79
C HIS A 138 -14.89 7.95 3.76
N THR A 139 -15.32 8.18 5.01
CA THR A 139 -14.50 8.83 6.03
C THR A 139 -13.23 8.03 6.28
N TRP A 140 -13.34 6.72 6.52
CA TRP A 140 -12.21 5.83 6.76
C TRP A 140 -11.23 5.82 5.59
N LEU A 141 -11.69 5.68 4.35
CA LEU A 141 -10.82 5.70 3.17
C LEU A 141 -10.05 7.03 3.03
N VAL A 142 -10.65 8.15 3.45
CA VAL A 142 -10.00 9.46 3.41
C VAL A 142 -8.98 9.62 4.54
N THR A 143 -9.28 9.15 5.75
CA THR A 143 -8.55 9.50 6.97
C THR A 143 -7.61 8.41 7.49
N ALA A 144 -7.94 7.14 7.28
CA ALA A 144 -7.14 5.99 7.72
C ALA A 144 -6.03 5.60 6.72
N LEU A 145 -6.18 5.99 5.45
CA LEU A 145 -5.22 5.70 4.38
C LEU A 145 -4.57 6.98 3.84
N PRO A 146 -3.22 7.08 3.74
CA PRO A 146 -2.22 6.09 4.14
C PRO A 146 -2.08 5.96 5.67
N PRO A 147 -1.81 4.75 6.21
CA PRO A 147 -1.58 4.57 7.63
C PRO A 147 -0.33 5.34 8.06
N GLN A 148 -0.37 5.94 9.25
CA GLN A 148 0.82 6.55 9.85
C GLN A 148 1.85 5.44 10.11
N HIS A 149 3.15 5.72 9.89
CA HIS A 149 4.21 4.71 9.97
C HIS A 149 4.14 3.84 11.24
N GLY A 150 3.79 4.43 12.39
CA GLY A 150 3.66 3.68 13.65
C GLY A 150 2.51 2.68 13.72
N VAL A 151 1.43 2.86 12.95
CA VAL A 151 0.27 1.95 12.93
C VAL A 151 0.52 0.73 12.04
N GLN A 152 1.46 0.85 11.09
CA GLN A 152 1.80 -0.23 10.18
C GLN A 152 2.69 -1.31 10.83
N GLU A 153 3.48 -0.93 11.83
CA GLU A 153 4.38 -1.83 12.57
C GLU A 153 3.75 -2.39 13.85
N SER A 154 2.79 -1.68 14.44
CA SER A 154 2.13 -2.08 15.70
C SER A 154 0.96 -3.04 15.52
N LEU A 155 0.57 -3.36 14.28
CA LEU A 155 -0.60 -4.17 13.95
C LEU A 155 -0.21 -5.51 13.34
#